data_AF-A0A2V6R4H1-F1
#
_entry.id   AF-A0A2V6R4H1-F1
#
_cell.length_a   1.000
_cell.length_b   1.000
_cell.length_c   1.000
_cell.angle_alpha   90.00
_cell.angle_beta   90.00
_cell.angle_gamma   90.00
#
_symmetry.space_group_name_H-M   'P 1'
#
loop_
_entity.id
_entity.type
_entity.pdbx_description
1 polymer ?
#
loop_
_entity_poly.entity_id
_entity_poly.type
_entity_poly.pdbx_seq_one_letter_code
_entity_poly.pdbx_strand_id
1 'polypeptide(L)' 'MRAKIPWLPSTLPYGAAAERCPRCARLALIPWTLRRDQERKQLLRTWVCTECQVTEERPEPE' A
#
# COMPACT_ATOMS: atom_id res chain seq x y z
N MET A 1 -2.97 -6.27 -18.47
CA MET A 1 -3.02 -5.90 -17.03
C MET A 1 -3.87 -6.93 -16.31
N ARG A 2 -3.50 -7.35 -15.08
CA ARG A 2 -4.38 -8.22 -14.27
C ARG A 2 -5.64 -7.42 -13.87
N ALA A 3 -6.77 -8.12 -13.74
CA ALA A 3 -7.98 -7.54 -13.17
C ALA A 3 -7.68 -7.01 -11.76
N LYS A 4 -8.26 -5.85 -11.43
CA LYS A 4 -8.11 -5.26 -10.11
C LYS A 4 -8.96 -6.02 -9.09
N ILE A 5 -8.41 -6.21 -7.89
CA ILE A 5 -9.09 -6.75 -6.71
C ILE A 5 -10.07 -5.68 -6.20
N PRO A 6 -11.38 -5.97 -6.08
CA PRO A 6 -12.41 -4.96 -5.82
C PRO A 6 -12.31 -4.24 -4.47
N TRP A 7 -11.79 -4.90 -3.43
CA TRP A 7 -11.68 -4.34 -2.08
C TRP A 7 -10.34 -3.66 -1.81
N LEU A 8 -9.41 -3.69 -2.77
CA LEU A 8 -8.17 -2.92 -2.68
C LEU A 8 -8.36 -1.55 -3.33
N PRO A 9 -7.67 -0.51 -2.83
CA PRO A 9 -7.66 0.79 -3.47
C PRO A 9 -7.34 0.69 -4.96
N SER A 10 -8.17 1.33 -5.78
CA SER A 10 -8.01 1.40 -7.23
C SER A 10 -7.92 2.83 -7.75
N THR A 11 -8.09 3.81 -6.85
CA THR A 11 -8.04 5.24 -7.11
C THR A 11 -7.09 5.89 -6.11
N LEU A 12 -6.32 6.87 -6.56
CA LEU A 12 -5.45 7.67 -5.69
C LEU A 12 -6.30 8.76 -5.01
N PRO A 13 -6.48 8.75 -3.68
CA PRO A 13 -7.21 9.80 -2.99
C PRO A 13 -6.48 11.14 -3.12
N TYR A 14 -7.23 12.24 -3.20
CA TYR A 14 -6.64 13.58 -3.19
C TYR A 14 -5.88 13.83 -1.88
N GLY A 15 -4.64 14.33 -1.97
CA GLY A 15 -3.80 14.58 -0.81
C GLY A 15 -3.15 13.34 -0.18
N ALA A 16 -3.31 12.15 -0.75
CA ALA A 16 -2.58 10.97 -0.28
C ALA A 16 -1.08 11.13 -0.52
N ALA A 17 -0.27 10.80 0.47
CA ALA A 17 1.19 10.75 0.37
C ALA A 17 1.63 9.54 -0.48
N ALA A 18 1.42 9.63 -1.79
CA ALA A 18 1.75 8.57 -2.72
C ALA A 18 3.24 8.51 -3.02
N GLU A 19 3.77 7.30 -3.02
CA GLU A 19 5.14 6.98 -3.40
C GLU A 19 5.20 6.29 -4.75
N ARG A 20 6.43 6.15 -5.27
CA ARG A 20 6.69 5.45 -6.52
C ARG A 20 6.58 3.94 -6.31
N CYS A 21 5.69 3.30 -7.07
CA CYS A 21 5.49 1.86 -6.99
C CYS A 21 6.74 1.10 -7.48
N PRO A 22 7.30 0.15 -6.72
CA PRO A 22 8.49 -0.60 -7.11
C PRO A 22 8.25 -1.53 -8.31
N ARG A 23 6.98 -1.83 -8.63
CA ARG A 23 6.61 -2.73 -9.73
C ARG A 23 6.29 -2.01 -11.04
N CYS A 24 5.54 -0.91 -10.99
CA CYS A 24 5.07 -0.20 -12.19
C CYS A 24 5.61 1.22 -12.34
N ALA A 25 6.45 1.69 -11.40
CA ALA A 25 7.09 3.01 -11.37
C ALA A 25 6.13 4.23 -11.39
N ARG A 26 4.81 4.03 -11.23
CA ARG A 26 3.83 5.12 -11.08
C ARG A 26 3.82 5.67 -9.66
N LEU A 27 3.59 6.97 -9.51
CA LEU A 27 3.42 7.65 -8.22
C LEU A 27 2.01 7.37 -7.67
N ALA A 28 1.81 6.14 -7.19
CA ALA A 28 0.48 5.60 -6.91
C ALA A 28 0.51 4.54 -5.78
N LEU A 29 1.63 4.38 -5.08
CA LEU A 29 1.75 3.49 -3.93
C LEU A 29 1.35 4.28 -2.68
N ILE A 30 0.25 3.90 -2.03
CA ILE A 30 -0.30 4.64 -0.88
C ILE A 30 -0.35 3.77 0.37
N PRO A 31 -0.26 4.36 1.57
CA PRO A 31 -0.57 3.65 2.80
C PRO A 31 -2.04 3.24 2.82
N TRP A 32 -2.34 2.04 3.31
CA TRP A 32 -3.70 1.52 3.34
C TRP A 32 -4.12 1.06 4.74
N THR A 33 -3.61 -0.07 5.20
CA THR A 33 -4.02 -0.69 6.46
C THR A 33 -2.86 -0.76 7.42
N LEU A 34 -3.12 -0.44 8.69
CA LEU A 34 -2.19 -0.68 9.79
C LEU A 34 -2.58 -1.98 10.49
N ARG A 35 -1.65 -2.92 10.64
CA ARG A 35 -1.84 -4.12 11.43
C ARG A 35 -0.76 -4.26 12.48
N ARG A 36 -1.09 -4.94 13.58
CA ARG A 36 -0.10 -5.34 14.59
C ARG A 36 0.34 -6.76 14.31
N ASP A 37 1.64 -6.94 14.08
CA ASP A 37 2.27 -8.26 14.11
C ASP A 37 2.38 -8.72 15.57
N GLN A 38 1.67 -9.79 15.92
CA GLN A 38 1.62 -10.31 17.28
C GLN A 38 2.88 -11.08 17.65
N GLU A 39 3.56 -11.69 16.68
CA GLU A 39 4.78 -12.47 16.94
C GLU A 39 5.95 -11.55 17.26
N ARG A 40 6.14 -10.52 16.43
CA ARG A 40 7.25 -9.56 16.56
C ARG A 40 6.91 -8.35 17.39
N LYS A 41 5.65 -8.23 17.84
CA LYS A 41 5.10 -7.07 18.56
C LYS A 41 5.34 -5.73 17.84
N GLN A 42 5.31 -5.75 16.51
CA GLN A 42 5.60 -4.59 15.65
C GLN A 42 4.33 -4.10 14.94
N LEU A 43 4.21 -2.80 14.71
CA LEU A 43 3.19 -2.25 13.81
C LEU A 43 3.71 -2.29 12.36
N LEU A 44 2.89 -2.83 11.47
CA LEU A 44 3.18 -2.93 10.05
C LEU A 44 2.10 -2.18 9.27
N ARG A 45 2.53 -1.30 8.38
CA ARG A 45 1.66 -0.63 7.43
C ARG A 45 1.75 -1.28 6.07
N THR A 46 0.60 -1.71 5.58
CA THR A 46 0.43 -2.19 4.22
C THR A 46 0.32 -0.99 3.28
N TRP A 47 1.16 -0.99 2.25
CA TRP A 47 1.13 -0.07 1.14
C TRP A 47 0.53 -0.77 -0.08
N VAL A 48 -0.31 -0.07 -0.84
CA VAL A 48 -1.00 -0.63 -2.02
C VAL A 48 -0.85 0.32 -3.19
N CYS A 49 -0.49 -0.22 -4.36
CA CYS A 49 -0.47 0.57 -5.59
C CYS A 49 -1.87 0.64 -6.21
N THR A 50 -2.45 1.83 -6.36
CA THR A 50 -3.80 1.99 -6.93
C THR A 50 -3.88 1.59 -8.41
N GLU A 51 -2.74 1.53 -9.09
CA GLU A 51 -2.62 1.21 -10.51
C GLU A 51 -2.48 -0.29 -10.80
N CYS A 52 -1.52 -0.94 -10.13
CA CYS A 52 -1.20 -2.37 -10.36
C CYS A 52 -1.52 -3.28 -9.18
N GLN A 53 -1.97 -2.72 -8.06
CA GLN A 53 -2.37 -3.40 -6.83
C GLN A 53 -1.32 -4.39 -6.29
N VAL A 54 -0.04 -4.07 -6.49
CA VAL A 54 1.03 -4.67 -5.69
C VAL A 54 0.92 -4.15 -4.26
N THR A 55 1.17 -5.04 -3.30
CA THR A 55 1.18 -4.74 -1.88
C THR A 55 2.58 -4.88 -1.31
N GLU A 56 2.95 -3.99 -0.40
CA GLU A 56 4.21 -4.03 0.32
C GLU A 56 3.91 -3.79 1.81
N GLU A 57 4.48 -4.60 2.70
CA GLU A 57 4.36 -4.38 4.14
C GLU A 57 5.63 -3.74 4.66
N ARG A 58 5.49 -2.64 5.40
CA ARG A 58 6.60 -1.89 5.98
C ARG A 58 6.40 -1.70 7.47
N PRO A 59 7.47 -1.71 8.29
CA PRO A 59 7.43 -1.18 9.64
C PRO A 59 6.78 0.20 9.69
N GLU A 60 5.88 0.40 10.63
CA GLU A 60 5.38 1.74 10.93
C GLU A 60 6.45 2.50 11.73
N PRO A 61 6.86 3.71 11.31
CA PRO A 61 7.72 4.56 12.12
C PRO A 61 7.02 4.96 13.44
N GLU A 62 7.80 5.09 14.51
CA GLU A 62 7.30 5.50 15.85
C GLU A 62 6.89 6.97 15.91
#